data_AF-A0A815W3M6-F1
#
_entry.id   AF-A0A815W3M6-F1
#
_cell.length_a   1.000
_cell.length_b   1.000
_cell.length_c   1.000
_cell.angle_alpha   90.00
_cell.angle_beta   90.00
_cell.angle_gamma   90.00
#
_symmetry.space_group_name_H-M   'P 1'
#
loop_
_entity.id
_entity.type
_entity.pdbx_description
1 polymer ?
#
loop_
_entity_poly.entity_id
_entity_poly.type
_entity_poly.pdbx_seq_one_letter_code
_entity_poly.pdbx_strand_id
1 'polypeptide(L)'
;SDTILSTNEVHAFGLIEFATKHKTVCPITRSREQFEKALSFDDCRGDWTCMYDAIREAIKQIKTFTDSPLRASKDCKKLIICLSDGINNSGDTKIQTLYDLIKTNNIVIDFISFVCDEQLINKNETTKAQEFRKLCTVSGGYIYRNLNHLSDIELAALFEQEAAVWLSKRSRTSYGIIDKPVRYIPSAFQEKANRQLPSDNVIQNSSRSRRILNELHAMLKYPSEDIIVFAVPKNIAFWKVILKEPEETSYQGKFWVLYVEFDSHYPNYPPNVRFVTPIYHVNISGDGKICHQILGRCWSMQTKMSVIFENILDLLKKPNFDDAISYEKAHLYKESPNDYKREAKDHSNKYAKNDLKTLKDEYHLEDDDNQIDESP
;
A
#
# COMPACT_ATOMS: atom_id res chain seq x y z
N SER A 1 40.21 -9.88 2.19
CA SER A 1 39.98 -8.43 2.15
C SER A 1 39.02 -8.14 1.02
N ASP A 2 37.93 -7.46 1.36
CA ASP A 2 36.91 -6.86 0.50
C ASP A 2 35.82 -7.78 -0.06
N THR A 3 35.09 -8.43 0.85
CA THR A 3 33.66 -8.74 0.67
C THR A 3 32.87 -7.75 1.53
N ILE A 4 32.75 -6.51 1.07
CA ILE A 4 31.84 -5.54 1.70
C ILE A 4 30.43 -5.86 1.19
N LEU A 5 29.58 -6.27 2.12
CA LEU A 5 28.13 -6.28 2.06
C LEU A 5 27.62 -4.99 1.39
N SER A 6 27.25 -5.04 0.11
CA SER A 6 26.41 -3.99 -0.47
C SER A 6 24.96 -4.36 -0.19
N THR A 7 24.43 -3.82 0.91
CA THR A 7 23.00 -3.57 1.03
C THR A 7 22.60 -2.72 -0.18
N ASN A 8 22.01 -3.36 -1.20
CA ASN A 8 21.43 -2.66 -2.33
C ASN A 8 20.17 -1.94 -1.85
N GLU A 9 20.35 -0.81 -1.15
CA GLU A 9 19.27 0.15 -0.95
C GLU A 9 18.87 0.67 -2.34
N VAL A 10 17.73 0.17 -2.83
CA VAL A 10 17.19 0.45 -4.18
C VAL A 10 16.71 1.90 -4.31
N HIS A 11 16.60 2.62 -3.19
CA HIS A 11 15.99 3.94 -3.10
C HIS A 11 17.01 5.00 -2.64
N ALA A 12 16.77 6.24 -3.05
CA ALA A 12 17.50 7.41 -2.57
C ALA A 12 16.48 8.46 -2.11
N PHE A 13 16.77 9.13 -1.01
CA PHE A 13 15.86 10.04 -0.32
C PHE A 13 16.56 11.38 -0.06
N GLY A 14 15.80 12.47 -0.08
CA GLY A 14 16.26 13.81 0.27
C GLY A 14 15.15 14.60 0.96
N LEU A 15 15.53 15.61 1.73
CA LEU A 15 14.63 16.42 2.55
C LEU A 15 14.95 17.91 2.35
N ILE A 16 13.93 18.67 1.97
CA ILE A 16 13.97 20.13 1.86
C ILE A 16 12.84 20.70 2.72
N GLU A 17 13.21 21.58 3.63
CA GLU A 17 12.27 22.40 4.40
C GLU A 17 12.05 23.73 3.68
N PHE A 18 10.87 24.31 3.84
CA PHE A 18 10.58 25.62 3.30
C PHE A 18 9.61 26.41 4.17
N ALA A 19 9.95 27.68 4.37
CA ALA A 19 9.07 28.72 4.89
C ALA A 19 9.31 29.96 4.00
N THR A 20 9.78 31.09 4.56
CA THR A 20 10.08 32.28 3.76
C THR A 20 11.22 32.05 2.78
N LYS A 21 12.14 31.13 3.14
CA LYS A 21 13.21 30.58 2.30
C LYS A 21 13.20 29.06 2.43
N HIS A 22 13.76 28.37 1.43
CA HIS A 22 13.93 26.93 1.45
C HIS A 22 15.34 26.59 1.95
N LYS A 23 15.47 25.43 2.59
CA LYS A 23 16.73 24.90 3.12
C LYS A 23 16.79 23.40 2.82
N THR A 24 17.91 22.96 2.24
CA THR A 24 18.16 21.53 2.11
C THR A 24 18.64 20.99 3.46
N VAL A 25 17.81 20.18 4.10
CA VAL A 25 18.13 19.54 5.39
C VAL A 25 18.94 18.28 5.15
N CYS A 26 18.50 17.48 4.18
CA CYS A 26 19.19 16.27 3.76
C CYS A 26 19.32 16.26 2.23
N PRO A 27 20.54 16.43 1.68
CA PRO A 27 20.77 16.19 0.26
C PRO A 27 20.42 14.75 -0.11
N ILE A 28 20.08 14.49 -1.39
CA ILE A 28 19.74 13.14 -1.84
C ILE A 28 20.85 12.14 -1.50
N THR A 29 20.51 11.17 -0.66
CA THR A 29 21.41 10.13 -0.15
C THR A 29 20.73 8.76 -0.25
N ARG A 30 21.53 7.70 -0.33
CA ARG A 30 21.01 6.32 -0.20
C ARG A 30 20.91 5.90 1.26
N SER A 31 21.71 6.51 2.14
CA SER A 31 21.74 6.19 3.56
C SER A 31 20.40 6.50 4.23
N ARG A 32 19.64 5.45 4.53
CA ARG A 32 18.38 5.56 5.26
C ARG A 32 18.56 6.17 6.64
N GLU A 33 19.61 5.78 7.37
CA GLU A 33 19.93 6.30 8.69
C GLU A 33 20.15 7.82 8.67
N GLN A 34 20.86 8.33 7.65
CA GLN A 34 21.10 9.77 7.49
C GLN A 34 19.79 10.53 7.22
N PHE A 35 18.90 9.95 6.42
CA PHE A 35 17.59 10.53 6.16
C PHE A 35 16.70 10.52 7.41
N GLU A 36 16.65 9.41 8.16
CA GLU A 36 15.86 9.29 9.38
C GLU A 36 16.31 10.28 10.47
N LYS A 37 17.63 10.47 10.64
CA LYS A 37 18.17 11.49 11.55
C LYS A 37 17.79 12.92 11.14
N ALA A 38 17.59 13.17 9.85
CA ALA A 38 17.20 14.48 9.34
C ALA A 38 15.69 14.77 9.48
N LEU A 39 14.86 13.77 9.80
CA LEU A 39 13.42 13.95 10.03
C LEU A 39 13.09 14.58 11.40
N SER A 40 14.09 14.96 12.19
CA SER A 40 13.87 15.77 13.40
C SER A 40 13.37 17.16 12.99
N PHE A 41 12.05 17.36 13.00
CA PHE A 41 11.42 18.61 12.63
C PHE A 41 11.71 19.69 13.67
N ASP A 42 12.39 20.75 13.25
CA ASP A 42 12.34 22.03 13.94
C ASP A 42 11.11 22.80 13.43
N ASP A 43 10.33 23.41 14.34
CA ASP A 43 9.08 24.10 14.05
C ASP A 43 9.31 25.29 13.09
N CYS A 44 9.22 25.04 11.78
CA CYS A 44 9.49 26.00 10.71
C CYS A 44 8.31 26.97 10.54
N ARG A 45 8.13 27.86 11.52
CA ARG A 45 7.09 28.91 11.46
C ARG A 45 7.57 30.11 10.66
N GLY A 46 6.76 30.57 9.72
CA GLY A 46 6.98 31.83 9.00
C GLY A 46 5.70 32.31 8.31
N ASP A 47 5.54 33.63 8.22
CA ASP A 47 4.36 34.26 7.61
C ASP A 47 4.31 34.12 6.08
N TRP A 48 5.41 33.64 5.48
CA TRP A 48 5.61 33.52 4.05
C TRP A 48 6.16 32.15 3.68
N THR A 49 5.75 31.63 2.52
CA THR A 49 6.01 30.28 2.01
C THR A 49 6.54 30.34 0.57
N CYS A 50 7.76 29.81 0.35
CA CYS A 50 8.46 29.75 -0.95
C CYS A 50 8.45 28.34 -1.57
N MET A 51 7.29 27.67 -1.50
CA MET A 51 7.08 26.31 -1.98
C MET A 51 7.61 26.07 -3.41
N TYR A 52 7.41 27.00 -4.33
CA TYR A 52 7.86 26.85 -5.72
C TYR A 52 9.40 26.82 -5.86
N ASP A 53 10.11 27.62 -5.06
CA ASP A 53 11.58 27.59 -5.02
C ASP A 53 12.09 26.27 -4.44
N ALA A 54 11.41 25.75 -3.40
CA ALA A 54 11.74 24.47 -2.78
C ALA A 54 11.57 23.30 -3.77
N ILE A 55 10.44 23.27 -4.51
CA ILE A 55 10.21 22.27 -5.56
C ILE A 55 11.27 22.37 -6.66
N ARG A 56 11.63 23.60 -7.09
CA ARG A 56 12.69 23.80 -8.09
C ARG A 56 14.03 23.24 -7.61
N GLU A 57 14.39 23.48 -6.35
CA GLU A 57 15.62 22.94 -5.76
C GLU A 57 15.58 21.41 -5.64
N ALA A 58 14.43 20.83 -5.28
CA ALA A 58 14.23 19.38 -5.28
C ALA A 58 14.47 18.77 -6.68
N ILE A 59 13.89 19.37 -7.72
CA ILE A 59 14.08 18.94 -9.12
C ILE A 59 15.56 19.01 -9.50
N LYS A 60 16.26 20.07 -9.12
CA LYS A 60 17.69 20.24 -9.39
C LYS A 60 18.53 19.17 -8.70
N GLN A 61 18.22 18.81 -7.45
CA GLN A 61 18.92 17.73 -6.74
C GLN A 61 18.64 16.37 -7.38
N ILE A 62 17.39 16.08 -7.72
CA ILE A 62 17.01 14.84 -8.43
C ILE A 62 17.78 14.74 -9.76
N LYS A 63 17.83 15.82 -10.54
CA LYS A 63 18.58 15.86 -11.79
C LYS A 63 20.07 15.62 -11.56
N THR A 64 20.68 16.34 -10.62
CA THR A 64 22.11 16.19 -10.29
C THR A 64 22.44 14.76 -9.85
N PHE A 65 21.57 14.13 -9.07
CA PHE A 65 21.72 12.75 -8.63
C PHE A 65 21.58 11.75 -9.79
N THR A 66 20.62 11.98 -10.69
CA THR A 66 20.32 11.08 -11.81
C THR A 66 21.27 11.21 -13.00
N ASP A 67 21.87 12.38 -13.19
CA ASP A 67 22.91 12.61 -14.20
C ASP A 67 24.28 12.01 -13.78
N SER A 68 24.43 11.58 -12.52
CA SER A 68 25.68 10.98 -12.02
C SER A 68 25.79 9.50 -12.48
N PRO A 69 26.84 9.12 -13.24
CA PRO A 69 26.96 7.80 -13.86
C PRO A 69 27.00 6.61 -12.88
N LEU A 70 27.31 6.88 -11.61
CA LEU A 70 27.47 5.87 -10.56
C LEU A 70 26.22 5.73 -9.66
N ARG A 71 25.20 6.58 -9.82
CA ARG A 71 24.18 6.79 -8.79
C ARG A 71 22.72 6.54 -9.20
N ALA A 72 22.39 6.46 -10.49
CA ALA A 72 21.03 6.14 -10.90
C ALA A 72 20.98 5.26 -12.15
N SER A 73 20.06 4.30 -12.18
CA SER A 73 19.67 3.65 -13.43
C SER A 73 18.89 4.64 -14.30
N LYS A 74 18.98 4.50 -15.63
CA LYS A 74 18.20 5.34 -16.57
C LYS A 74 16.69 5.25 -16.35
N ASP A 75 16.21 4.18 -15.73
CA ASP A 75 14.80 3.90 -15.45
C ASP A 75 14.37 4.28 -14.03
N CYS A 76 15.19 5.06 -13.31
CA CYS A 76 14.85 5.51 -11.96
C CYS A 76 13.59 6.38 -11.98
N LYS A 77 12.59 5.98 -11.21
CA LYS A 77 11.40 6.79 -10.94
C LYS A 77 11.75 7.99 -10.05
N LYS A 78 11.10 9.12 -10.30
CA LYS A 78 11.37 10.38 -9.61
C LYS A 78 10.07 10.91 -9.02
N LEU A 79 10.03 11.01 -7.69
CA LEU A 79 8.86 11.43 -6.94
C LEU A 79 9.25 12.55 -5.97
N ILE A 80 8.43 13.59 -5.92
CA ILE A 80 8.46 14.61 -4.88
C ILE A 80 7.16 14.48 -4.08
N ILE A 81 7.26 14.41 -2.76
CA ILE A 81 6.11 14.47 -1.85
C ILE A 81 6.18 15.81 -1.14
N CYS A 82 5.16 16.64 -1.31
CA CYS A 82 5.11 18.01 -0.79
C CYS A 82 4.06 18.13 0.31
N LEU A 83 4.49 18.42 1.53
CA LEU A 83 3.63 18.67 2.69
C LEU A 83 3.38 20.18 2.77
N SER A 84 2.16 20.64 2.48
CA SER A 84 1.85 22.08 2.42
C SER A 84 0.36 22.36 2.45
N ASP A 85 -0.04 23.54 2.92
CA ASP A 85 -1.38 24.10 2.72
C ASP A 85 -1.64 24.54 1.25
N GLY A 86 -0.62 24.49 0.39
CA GLY A 86 -0.69 24.86 -1.01
C GLY A 86 -0.52 26.37 -1.26
N ILE A 87 -0.22 27.16 -0.23
CA ILE A 87 0.03 28.59 -0.37
C ILE A 87 1.50 28.82 -0.77
N ASN A 88 1.70 29.53 -1.88
CA ASN A 88 3.00 30.09 -2.25
C ASN A 88 2.87 31.61 -2.38
N ASN A 89 3.38 32.36 -1.40
CA ASN A 89 3.30 33.82 -1.35
C ASN A 89 4.69 34.49 -1.31
N SER A 90 5.78 33.72 -1.42
CA SER A 90 7.16 34.19 -1.49
C SER A 90 7.96 33.40 -2.54
N GLY A 91 9.18 33.86 -2.83
CA GLY A 91 10.10 33.24 -3.75
C GLY A 91 10.06 33.78 -5.18
N ASP A 92 11.04 33.38 -5.97
CA ASP A 92 11.26 33.91 -7.32
C ASP A 92 10.77 32.98 -8.44
N THR A 93 10.54 31.69 -8.12
CA THR A 93 10.11 30.70 -9.11
C THR A 93 8.67 30.92 -9.54
N LYS A 94 8.48 31.13 -10.84
CA LYS A 94 7.16 31.11 -11.47
C LYS A 94 6.66 29.70 -11.68
N ILE A 95 5.36 29.47 -11.51
CA ILE A 95 4.73 28.15 -11.69
C ILE A 95 4.93 27.57 -13.09
N GLN A 96 4.97 28.42 -14.14
CA GLN A 96 5.20 27.97 -15.51
C GLN A 96 6.56 27.28 -15.67
N THR A 97 7.59 27.83 -15.01
CA THR A 97 8.93 27.24 -14.99
C THR A 97 8.91 25.84 -14.37
N LEU A 98 8.08 25.62 -13.34
CA LEU A 98 7.93 24.29 -12.74
C LEU A 98 7.28 23.30 -13.70
N TYR A 99 6.24 23.70 -14.44
CA TYR A 99 5.61 22.81 -15.42
C TYR A 99 6.60 22.28 -16.46
N ASP A 100 7.46 23.16 -16.98
CA ASP A 100 8.45 22.79 -17.99
C ASP A 100 9.51 21.86 -17.40
N LEU A 101 9.97 22.15 -16.17
CA LEU A 101 10.94 21.32 -15.45
C LEU A 101 10.38 19.93 -15.11
N ILE A 102 9.12 19.85 -14.63
CA ILE A 102 8.44 18.60 -14.29
C ILE A 102 8.33 17.70 -15.52
N LYS A 103 7.84 18.25 -16.64
CA LYS A 103 7.67 17.50 -17.90
C LYS A 103 9.02 17.04 -18.45
N THR A 104 10.00 17.93 -18.50
CA THR A 104 11.33 17.64 -19.07
C THR A 104 12.08 16.57 -18.28
N ASN A 105 11.94 16.56 -16.96
CA ASN A 105 12.66 15.63 -16.09
C ASN A 105 11.87 14.35 -15.75
N ASN A 106 10.62 14.24 -16.21
CA ASN A 106 9.69 13.14 -15.91
C ASN A 106 9.54 12.89 -14.40
N ILE A 107 9.16 13.95 -13.67
CA ILE A 107 9.00 13.94 -12.22
C ILE A 107 7.51 13.92 -11.87
N VAL A 108 7.13 13.06 -10.92
CA VAL A 108 5.79 13.05 -10.33
C VAL A 108 5.80 13.84 -9.02
N ILE A 109 4.74 14.62 -8.76
CA ILE A 109 4.62 15.39 -7.52
C ILE A 109 3.30 15.06 -6.82
N ASP A 110 3.43 14.41 -5.67
CA ASP A 110 2.34 14.15 -4.74
C ASP A 110 2.28 15.26 -3.68
N PHE A 111 1.08 15.62 -3.24
CA PHE A 111 0.86 16.67 -2.26
C PHE A 111 0.07 16.15 -1.06
N ILE A 112 0.55 16.42 0.15
CA ILE A 112 -0.14 16.18 1.40
C ILE A 112 -0.61 17.53 1.94
N SER A 113 -1.92 17.74 1.92
CA SER A 113 -2.55 19.01 2.30
C SER A 113 -3.04 18.99 3.74
N PHE A 114 -2.70 20.04 4.48
CA PHE A 114 -3.18 20.26 5.85
C PHE A 114 -4.41 21.21 5.93
N VAL A 115 -4.91 21.73 4.79
CA VAL A 115 -6.07 22.63 4.74
C VAL A 115 -7.38 21.87 5.04
N CYS A 116 -8.17 22.36 6.00
CA CYS A 116 -9.55 21.90 6.26
C CYS A 116 -10.53 22.44 5.22
N ASP A 117 -11.44 21.59 4.72
CA ASP A 117 -12.37 21.89 3.63
C ASP A 117 -13.29 23.11 3.87
N GLU A 118 -13.54 23.51 5.13
CA GLU A 118 -14.36 24.69 5.46
C GLU A 118 -13.76 26.02 4.98
N GLN A 119 -12.43 26.13 4.84
CA GLN A 119 -11.78 27.37 4.37
C GLN A 119 -11.81 27.54 2.85
N LEU A 120 -12.11 26.48 2.09
CA LEU A 120 -12.18 26.52 0.62
C LEU A 120 -13.52 27.04 0.08
N ILE A 121 -14.51 27.32 0.95
CA ILE A 121 -15.85 27.80 0.57
C ILE A 121 -15.83 29.30 0.21
N ASN A 122 -14.80 30.05 0.62
CA ASN A 122 -14.62 31.44 0.20
C ASN A 122 -14.07 31.53 -1.23
N LYS A 123 -14.88 32.07 -2.14
CA LYS A 123 -14.62 32.17 -3.60
C LYS A 123 -13.34 32.92 -4.02
N ASN A 124 -12.67 33.62 -3.11
CA ASN A 124 -11.45 34.39 -3.39
C ASN A 124 -10.14 33.65 -3.01
N GLU A 125 -10.17 32.74 -2.01
CA GLU A 125 -9.01 31.91 -1.63
C GLU A 125 -8.88 30.66 -2.51
N THR A 126 -9.98 30.30 -3.18
CA THR A 126 -10.08 29.18 -4.13
C THR A 126 -9.10 29.32 -5.30
N THR A 127 -8.76 30.55 -5.74
CA THR A 127 -7.83 30.77 -6.86
C THR A 127 -6.37 30.41 -6.54
N LYS A 128 -5.91 30.64 -5.30
CA LYS A 128 -4.53 30.29 -4.89
C LYS A 128 -4.39 28.79 -4.62
N ALA A 129 -5.39 28.19 -3.98
CA ALA A 129 -5.46 26.74 -3.78
C ALA A 129 -5.70 25.93 -5.08
N GLN A 130 -6.03 26.59 -6.20
CA GLN A 130 -6.17 25.95 -7.50
C GLN A 130 -4.84 25.76 -8.24
N GLU A 131 -3.79 26.53 -7.90
CA GLU A 131 -2.54 26.50 -8.64
C GLU A 131 -1.73 25.21 -8.38
N PHE A 132 -1.65 24.75 -7.13
CA PHE A 132 -0.96 23.51 -6.81
C PHE A 132 -1.67 22.27 -7.40
N ARG A 133 -3.01 22.32 -7.55
CA ARG A 133 -3.78 21.27 -8.26
C ARG A 133 -3.28 21.08 -9.69
N LYS A 134 -2.87 22.16 -10.35
CA LYS A 134 -2.30 22.10 -11.71
C LYS A 134 -0.92 21.45 -11.73
N LEU A 135 -0.09 21.62 -10.69
CA LEU A 135 1.21 20.93 -10.58
C LEU A 135 1.03 19.41 -10.44
N CYS A 136 0.10 18.95 -9.60
CA CYS A 136 -0.28 17.54 -9.52
C CYS A 136 -0.79 17.03 -10.87
N THR A 137 -1.68 17.78 -11.52
CA THR A 137 -2.27 17.41 -12.81
C THR A 137 -1.20 17.26 -13.90
N VAL A 138 -0.25 18.20 -13.99
CA VAL A 138 0.83 18.17 -14.99
C VAL A 138 1.82 17.03 -14.72
N SER A 139 2.07 16.72 -13.45
CA SER A 139 3.02 15.68 -13.04
C SER A 139 2.40 14.27 -13.00
N GLY A 140 1.06 14.14 -13.00
CA GLY A 140 0.36 12.87 -12.79
C GLY A 140 0.37 12.41 -11.32
N GLY A 141 0.55 13.33 -10.38
CA GLY A 141 0.56 13.04 -8.94
C GLY A 141 -0.79 13.29 -8.26
N TYR A 142 -0.88 12.86 -7.00
CA TYR A 142 -2.09 12.88 -6.19
C TYR A 142 -2.09 14.01 -5.16
N ILE A 143 -3.28 14.37 -4.68
CA ILE A 143 -3.45 15.27 -3.53
C ILE A 143 -4.14 14.51 -2.41
N TYR A 144 -3.42 14.30 -1.32
CA TYR A 144 -3.90 13.72 -0.07
C TYR A 144 -4.48 14.82 0.83
N ARG A 145 -5.68 14.62 1.37
CA ARG A 145 -6.37 15.57 2.27
C ARG A 145 -7.01 14.84 3.45
N ASN A 146 -7.45 15.60 4.45
CA ASN A 146 -8.21 15.10 5.60
C ASN A 146 -7.51 13.95 6.37
N LEU A 147 -6.16 13.96 6.35
CA LEU A 147 -5.32 12.92 6.95
C LEU A 147 -5.30 12.96 8.48
N ASN A 148 -5.66 14.09 9.09
CA ASN A 148 -5.58 14.31 10.53
C ASN A 148 -6.54 13.41 11.35
N HIS A 149 -7.55 12.83 10.69
CA HIS A 149 -8.50 11.91 11.32
C HIS A 149 -8.10 10.43 11.18
N LEU A 150 -7.00 10.15 10.48
CA LEU A 150 -6.53 8.80 10.23
C LEU A 150 -5.51 8.39 11.28
N SER A 151 -5.60 7.15 11.73
CA SER A 151 -4.57 6.51 12.55
C SER A 151 -3.27 6.31 11.75
N ASP A 152 -2.14 6.15 12.42
CA ASP A 152 -0.84 5.89 11.79
C ASP A 152 -0.87 4.68 10.84
N ILE A 153 -1.68 3.68 11.16
CA ILE A 153 -1.90 2.47 10.34
C ILE A 153 -2.65 2.83 9.05
N GLU A 154 -3.69 3.65 9.15
CA GLU A 154 -4.46 4.12 8.00
C GLU A 154 -3.63 5.03 7.07
N LEU A 155 -2.76 5.86 7.67
CA LEU A 155 -1.79 6.68 6.93
C LEU A 155 -0.75 5.80 6.22
N ALA A 156 -0.17 4.83 6.91
CA ALA A 156 0.78 3.90 6.32
C ALA A 156 0.14 3.12 5.15
N ALA A 157 -1.06 2.56 5.36
CA ALA A 157 -1.80 1.84 4.33
C ALA A 157 -2.09 2.72 3.10
N LEU A 158 -2.45 3.99 3.33
CA LEU A 158 -2.72 4.95 2.26
C LEU A 158 -1.48 5.24 1.39
N PHE A 159 -0.34 5.53 2.02
CA PHE A 159 0.90 5.80 1.29
C PHE A 159 1.47 4.55 0.62
N GLU A 160 1.32 3.38 1.23
CA GLU A 160 1.79 2.12 0.67
C GLU A 160 0.95 1.64 -0.51
N GLN A 161 -0.37 1.80 -0.45
CA GLN A 161 -1.26 1.49 -1.56
C GLN A 161 -0.93 2.33 -2.80
N GLU A 162 -0.66 3.61 -2.62
CA GLU A 162 -0.30 4.51 -3.71
C GLU A 162 1.15 4.32 -4.20
N ALA A 163 2.03 3.77 -3.34
CA ALA A 163 3.33 3.25 -3.77
C ALA A 163 3.18 1.96 -4.61
N ALA A 164 2.19 1.11 -4.31
CA ALA A 164 1.86 -0.12 -5.04
C ALA A 164 1.20 0.16 -6.40
N VAL A 165 0.40 1.23 -6.52
CA VAL A 165 -0.04 1.81 -7.80
C VAL A 165 1.18 2.46 -8.47
N TRP A 166 1.94 1.64 -9.21
CA TRP A 166 3.14 2.05 -9.93
C TRP A 166 2.96 3.41 -10.60
N LEU A 167 3.95 4.31 -10.46
CA LEU A 167 4.01 5.60 -11.18
C LEU A 167 3.77 5.45 -12.70
N SER A 168 4.09 4.29 -13.29
CA SER A 168 3.86 3.98 -14.71
C SER A 168 2.39 3.73 -15.09
N LYS A 169 1.52 3.44 -14.11
CA LYS A 169 0.08 3.22 -14.29
C LYS A 169 -0.76 4.44 -13.91
N ARG A 170 -0.15 5.49 -13.34
CA ARG A 170 -0.82 6.77 -13.06
C ARG A 170 -1.10 7.47 -14.39
N SER A 171 -2.35 7.41 -14.86
CA SER A 171 -2.77 8.09 -16.09
C SER A 171 -2.58 9.61 -15.92
N ARG A 172 -1.90 10.26 -16.88
CA ARG A 172 -1.76 11.73 -16.94
C ARG A 172 -3.10 12.47 -17.00
N THR A 173 -4.22 11.78 -17.17
CA THR A 173 -5.55 12.36 -17.36
C THR A 173 -6.50 12.19 -16.17
N SER A 174 -6.10 11.48 -15.11
CA SER A 174 -7.00 11.12 -14.00
C SER A 174 -6.48 11.69 -12.68
N TYR A 175 -6.86 12.92 -12.37
CA TYR A 175 -6.66 13.47 -11.04
C TYR A 175 -7.43 12.65 -10.00
N GLY A 176 -6.78 12.24 -8.92
CA GLY A 176 -7.42 11.69 -7.72
C GLY A 176 -7.23 12.64 -6.55
N ILE A 177 -8.31 13.21 -6.02
CA ILE A 177 -8.32 13.67 -4.61
C ILE A 177 -8.36 12.40 -3.78
N ILE A 178 -7.44 12.26 -2.83
CA ILE A 178 -7.42 11.15 -1.88
C ILE A 178 -7.66 11.73 -0.49
N ASP A 179 -8.92 11.75 -0.06
CA ASP A 179 -9.36 12.34 1.21
C ASP A 179 -9.63 11.31 2.31
N LYS A 180 -9.48 10.03 1.97
CA LYS A 180 -9.59 8.86 2.84
C LYS A 180 -8.60 7.81 2.34
N PRO A 181 -8.13 6.86 3.17
CA PRO A 181 -7.55 5.64 2.65
C PRO A 181 -8.62 5.04 1.74
N VAL A 182 -8.35 5.07 0.43
CA VAL A 182 -9.24 4.42 -0.52
C VAL A 182 -9.17 2.95 -0.11
N ARG A 183 -10.19 2.43 0.57
CA ARG A 183 -10.46 0.99 0.59
C ARG A 183 -10.59 0.64 -0.89
N TYR A 184 -9.48 0.27 -1.53
CA TYR A 184 -9.45 0.05 -2.96
C TYR A 184 -10.15 -1.27 -3.24
N ILE A 185 -11.46 -1.16 -3.37
CA ILE A 185 -12.23 -1.88 -4.36
C ILE A 185 -12.15 -0.96 -5.60
N PRO A 186 -11.46 -1.36 -6.70
CA PRO A 186 -11.31 -0.53 -7.89
C PRO A 186 -12.64 0.11 -8.32
N SER A 187 -12.67 1.39 -8.67
CA SER A 187 -13.87 2.09 -9.16
C SER A 187 -14.47 1.55 -10.47
N ALA A 188 -13.90 0.48 -11.04
CA ALA A 188 -14.58 -0.40 -11.98
C ALA A 188 -15.71 -1.25 -11.34
N PHE A 189 -15.91 -1.16 -10.02
CA PHE A 189 -16.89 -1.92 -9.24
C PHE A 189 -18.20 -1.20 -8.94
N GLN A 190 -18.39 0.07 -9.33
CA GLN A 190 -19.64 0.79 -9.02
C GLN A 190 -20.46 1.24 -10.24
N GLU A 191 -20.06 0.91 -11.46
CA GLU A 191 -20.96 0.97 -12.61
C GLU A 191 -21.03 -0.37 -13.35
N LYS A 192 -22.27 -0.87 -13.45
CA LYS A 192 -22.73 -2.14 -14.06
C LYS A 192 -22.62 -3.38 -13.17
N ALA A 193 -23.26 -3.29 -12.00
CA ALA A 193 -24.11 -4.36 -11.50
C ALA A 193 -25.33 -4.51 -12.44
N ASN A 194 -25.18 -5.38 -13.44
CA ASN A 194 -26.18 -5.96 -14.35
C ASN A 194 -25.54 -6.17 -15.72
N ARG A 195 -24.87 -7.31 -15.87
CA ARG A 195 -24.74 -8.06 -17.12
C ARG A 195 -24.10 -9.41 -16.78
N GLN A 196 -24.76 -10.47 -17.24
CA GLN A 196 -24.45 -11.88 -17.04
C GLN A 196 -22.97 -12.22 -17.15
N LEU A 197 -22.57 -13.28 -16.44
CA LEU A 197 -21.29 -13.97 -16.63
C LEU A 197 -21.01 -14.14 -18.13
N PRO A 198 -19.79 -13.82 -18.62
CA PRO A 198 -19.45 -14.08 -20.01
C PRO A 198 -19.51 -15.59 -20.24
N SER A 199 -20.29 -15.99 -21.25
CA SER A 199 -20.35 -17.38 -21.76
C SER A 199 -18.95 -17.95 -22.00
N ASP A 200 -18.82 -19.26 -21.79
CA ASP A 200 -17.64 -20.15 -21.74
C ASP A 200 -16.52 -20.05 -22.81
N ASN A 201 -16.44 -18.99 -23.63
CA ASN A 201 -15.55 -18.93 -24.79
C ASN A 201 -14.51 -17.79 -24.78
N VAL A 202 -14.19 -17.16 -23.64
CA VAL A 202 -13.09 -16.16 -23.54
C VAL A 202 -12.19 -16.37 -22.29
N ILE A 203 -11.99 -17.60 -21.82
CA ILE A 203 -10.92 -17.89 -20.85
C ILE A 203 -9.62 -18.08 -21.65
N GLN A 204 -8.77 -17.06 -21.63
CA GLN A 204 -7.49 -17.08 -22.34
C GLN A 204 -6.59 -18.26 -21.91
N ASN A 205 -6.03 -18.90 -22.94
CA ASN A 205 -5.39 -20.21 -22.99
C ASN A 205 -3.99 -20.30 -22.32
N SER A 206 -3.74 -19.56 -21.23
CA SER A 206 -2.42 -19.52 -20.57
C SER A 206 -2.25 -20.61 -19.51
N SER A 207 -1.04 -21.15 -19.38
CA SER A 207 -0.68 -22.12 -18.33
C SER A 207 -0.91 -21.56 -16.92
N ARG A 208 -0.71 -20.26 -16.72
CA ARG A 208 -0.99 -19.52 -15.48
C ARG A 208 -2.47 -19.55 -15.12
N SER A 209 -3.35 -19.19 -16.05
CA SER A 209 -4.81 -19.19 -15.81
C SER A 209 -5.31 -20.58 -15.45
N ARG A 210 -4.85 -21.62 -16.17
CA ARG A 210 -5.15 -23.03 -15.86
C ARG A 210 -4.68 -23.41 -14.45
N ARG A 211 -3.49 -22.98 -14.05
CA ARG A 211 -2.99 -23.24 -12.70
C ARG A 211 -3.87 -22.58 -11.62
N ILE A 212 -4.21 -21.31 -11.78
CA ILE A 212 -5.03 -20.58 -10.80
C ILE A 212 -6.42 -21.24 -10.66
N LEU A 213 -7.06 -21.58 -11.78
CA LEU A 213 -8.35 -22.28 -11.76
C LEU A 213 -8.26 -23.67 -11.09
N ASN A 214 -7.18 -24.41 -11.31
CA ASN A 214 -6.97 -25.70 -10.64
C ASN A 214 -6.82 -25.56 -9.12
N GLU A 215 -6.12 -24.51 -8.65
CA GLU A 215 -6.02 -24.23 -7.21
C GLU A 215 -7.39 -23.85 -6.64
N LEU A 216 -8.17 -23.00 -7.35
CA LEU A 216 -9.51 -22.62 -6.92
C LEU A 216 -10.43 -23.85 -6.83
N HIS A 217 -10.44 -24.69 -7.86
CA HIS A 217 -11.20 -25.94 -7.85
C HIS A 217 -10.78 -26.87 -6.71
N ALA A 218 -9.48 -26.94 -6.39
CA ALA A 218 -9.02 -27.75 -5.26
C ALA A 218 -9.54 -27.21 -3.92
N MET A 219 -9.53 -25.89 -3.72
CA MET A 219 -10.08 -25.25 -2.51
C MET A 219 -11.59 -25.44 -2.37
N LEU A 220 -12.34 -25.43 -3.48
CA LEU A 220 -13.79 -25.64 -3.48
C LEU A 220 -14.17 -27.12 -3.31
N LYS A 221 -13.39 -28.03 -3.91
CA LYS A 221 -13.64 -29.48 -3.84
C LYS A 221 -13.30 -30.05 -2.46
N TYR A 222 -12.29 -29.50 -1.80
CA TYR A 222 -11.85 -29.91 -0.47
C TYR A 222 -11.85 -28.69 0.46
N PRO A 223 -13.05 -28.21 0.86
CA PRO A 223 -13.16 -27.02 1.70
C PRO A 223 -12.57 -27.29 3.08
N SER A 224 -11.81 -26.34 3.58
CA SER A 224 -11.36 -26.30 4.97
C SER A 224 -12.44 -25.66 5.83
N GLU A 225 -12.63 -26.13 7.06
CA GLU A 225 -13.55 -25.48 8.02
C GLU A 225 -13.11 -24.06 8.39
N ASP A 226 -11.80 -23.80 8.30
CA ASP A 226 -11.19 -22.56 8.75
C ASP A 226 -10.91 -21.57 7.61
N ILE A 227 -11.11 -21.97 6.34
CA ILE A 227 -10.74 -21.17 5.18
C ILE A 227 -11.89 -21.13 4.17
N ILE A 228 -12.37 -19.92 3.88
CA ILE A 228 -13.40 -19.69 2.88
C ILE A 228 -12.80 -18.83 1.76
N VAL A 229 -12.87 -19.30 0.52
CA VAL A 229 -12.27 -18.62 -0.63
C VAL A 229 -13.37 -18.06 -1.54
N PHE A 230 -13.23 -16.79 -1.91
CA PHE A 230 -14.09 -16.09 -2.86
C PHE A 230 -13.26 -15.67 -4.07
N ALA A 231 -13.59 -16.23 -5.23
CA ALA A 231 -13.01 -15.78 -6.49
C ALA A 231 -13.71 -14.50 -6.95
N VAL A 232 -12.94 -13.55 -7.50
CA VAL A 232 -13.53 -12.34 -8.09
C VAL A 232 -13.99 -12.66 -9.52
N PRO A 233 -15.30 -12.55 -9.87
CA PRO A 233 -15.84 -13.06 -11.14
C PRO A 233 -15.17 -12.54 -12.41
N LYS A 234 -14.60 -11.32 -12.37
CA LYS A 234 -13.90 -10.69 -13.51
C LYS A 234 -12.38 -10.81 -13.45
N ASN A 235 -11.83 -11.35 -12.37
CA ASN A 235 -10.39 -11.48 -12.17
C ASN A 235 -10.07 -12.73 -11.35
N ILE A 236 -9.95 -13.87 -12.03
CA ILE A 236 -9.57 -15.16 -11.40
C ILE A 236 -8.22 -15.09 -10.69
N ALA A 237 -7.35 -14.13 -11.06
CA ALA A 237 -6.04 -13.93 -10.48
C ALA A 237 -6.06 -13.09 -9.19
N PHE A 238 -7.25 -12.80 -8.65
CA PHE A 238 -7.40 -12.16 -7.36
C PHE A 238 -8.49 -12.87 -6.55
N TRP A 239 -8.14 -13.33 -5.35
CA TRP A 239 -9.08 -13.97 -4.42
C TRP A 239 -9.22 -13.15 -3.15
N LYS A 240 -10.42 -13.15 -2.59
CA LYS A 240 -10.65 -12.77 -1.20
C LYS A 240 -10.77 -14.05 -0.38
N VAL A 241 -10.19 -14.07 0.80
CA VAL A 241 -10.15 -15.25 1.66
C VAL A 241 -10.57 -14.84 3.05
N ILE A 242 -11.48 -15.60 3.66
CA ILE A 242 -11.79 -15.48 5.07
C ILE A 242 -11.07 -16.61 5.77
N LEU A 243 -10.25 -16.25 6.75
CA LEU A 243 -9.60 -17.16 7.67
C LEU A 243 -10.34 -17.07 9.01
N LYS A 244 -10.93 -18.18 9.44
CA LYS A 244 -11.45 -18.35 10.79
C LYS A 244 -10.32 -18.87 11.64
N GLU A 245 -10.06 -18.19 12.74
CA GLU A 245 -8.94 -18.59 13.58
C GLU A 245 -9.39 -19.68 14.61
N PRO A 246 -8.66 -20.80 14.69
CA PRO A 246 -9.00 -21.94 15.56
C PRO A 246 -8.83 -21.65 17.05
N GLU A 247 -9.21 -22.60 17.89
CA GLU A 247 -9.13 -22.44 19.34
C GLU A 247 -7.67 -22.38 19.83
N GLU A 248 -7.47 -21.86 21.05
CA GLU A 248 -6.17 -21.83 21.75
C GLU A 248 -5.16 -20.76 21.31
N THR A 249 -5.60 -19.71 20.61
CA THR A 249 -4.75 -18.53 20.32
C THR A 249 -5.35 -17.21 20.83
N SER A 250 -4.56 -16.14 20.80
CA SER A 250 -5.04 -14.77 21.09
C SER A 250 -6.07 -14.25 20.08
N TYR A 251 -6.24 -14.92 18.95
CA TYR A 251 -7.12 -14.54 17.84
C TYR A 251 -8.42 -15.37 17.79
N GLN A 252 -8.60 -16.28 18.77
CA GLN A 252 -9.69 -17.26 18.79
C GLN A 252 -11.07 -16.62 18.57
N GLY A 253 -11.88 -17.29 17.73
CA GLY A 253 -13.27 -16.90 17.48
C GLY A 253 -13.42 -15.67 16.59
N LYS A 254 -12.34 -15.24 15.94
CA LYS A 254 -12.33 -14.11 15.00
C LYS A 254 -12.24 -14.58 13.56
N PHE A 255 -12.81 -13.76 12.68
CA PHE A 255 -12.67 -13.89 11.24
C PHE A 255 -11.77 -12.80 10.69
N TRP A 256 -10.82 -13.21 9.86
CA TRP A 256 -9.81 -12.37 9.23
C TRP A 256 -9.98 -12.40 7.72
N VAL A 257 -10.03 -11.22 7.09
CA VAL A 257 -10.02 -11.13 5.63
C VAL A 257 -8.58 -11.03 5.15
N LEU A 258 -8.24 -11.86 4.18
CA LEU A 258 -7.00 -11.80 3.41
C LEU A 258 -7.34 -11.59 1.94
N TYR A 259 -6.37 -11.11 1.18
CA TYR A 259 -6.40 -11.23 -0.28
C TYR A 259 -5.24 -12.09 -0.78
N VAL A 260 -5.45 -12.67 -1.95
CA VAL A 260 -4.42 -13.36 -2.74
C VAL A 260 -4.38 -12.74 -4.12
N GLU A 261 -3.21 -12.27 -4.53
CA GLU A 261 -2.96 -11.78 -5.89
C GLU A 261 -1.94 -12.68 -6.58
N PHE A 262 -2.35 -13.27 -7.70
CA PHE A 262 -1.47 -14.03 -8.57
C PHE A 262 -0.94 -13.07 -9.64
N ASP A 263 0.33 -12.66 -9.56
CA ASP A 263 0.91 -11.72 -10.54
C ASP A 263 1.19 -12.41 -11.89
N SER A 264 1.75 -11.68 -12.86
CA SER A 264 2.07 -12.24 -14.19
C SER A 264 3.14 -13.34 -14.18
N HIS A 265 3.91 -13.48 -13.10
CA HIS A 265 4.99 -14.46 -12.99
C HIS A 265 4.57 -15.74 -12.25
N TYR A 266 3.40 -15.76 -11.62
CA TYR A 266 2.85 -16.99 -11.04
C TYR A 266 2.69 -18.11 -12.09
N PRO A 267 3.10 -19.37 -11.80
CA PRO A 267 3.55 -19.89 -10.50
C PRO A 267 5.07 -19.88 -10.28
N ASN A 268 5.86 -19.24 -11.16
CA ASN A 268 7.31 -19.19 -10.98
C ASN A 268 7.71 -18.43 -9.71
N TYR A 269 6.91 -17.44 -9.34
CA TYR A 269 6.98 -16.73 -8.06
C TYR A 269 5.73 -16.98 -7.21
N PRO A 270 5.83 -16.86 -5.88
CA PRO A 270 4.70 -17.05 -4.98
C PRO A 270 3.61 -16.01 -5.25
N PRO A 271 2.34 -16.34 -4.96
CA PRO A 271 1.29 -15.33 -4.94
C PRO A 271 1.55 -14.34 -3.80
N ASN A 272 1.06 -13.11 -3.98
CA ASN A 272 1.07 -12.11 -2.92
C ASN A 272 -0.14 -12.36 -2.00
N VAL A 273 0.12 -12.75 -0.75
CA VAL A 273 -0.91 -13.00 0.26
C VAL A 273 -0.76 -11.97 1.38
N ARG A 274 -1.85 -11.25 1.69
CA ARG A 274 -1.84 -10.24 2.75
C ARG A 274 -3.13 -10.23 3.56
N PHE A 275 -3.01 -9.87 4.83
CA PHE A 275 -4.13 -9.52 5.67
C PHE A 275 -4.72 -8.17 5.26
N VAL A 276 -6.02 -8.15 5.02
CA VAL A 276 -6.82 -6.93 4.86
C VAL A 276 -7.26 -6.45 6.23
N THR A 277 -7.69 -7.37 7.10
CA THR A 277 -8.06 -7.04 8.47
C THR A 277 -6.78 -6.85 9.31
N PRO A 278 -6.58 -5.70 10.00
CA PRO A 278 -5.35 -5.44 10.75
C PRO A 278 -5.10 -6.42 11.90
N ILE A 279 -3.97 -7.10 11.89
CA ILE A 279 -3.62 -8.14 12.88
C ILE A 279 -2.36 -7.78 13.68
N TYR A 280 -2.42 -7.96 15.00
CA TYR A 280 -1.26 -7.82 15.86
C TYR A 280 -0.49 -9.14 15.92
N HIS A 281 0.56 -9.26 15.11
CA HIS A 281 1.41 -10.47 15.07
C HIS A 281 2.87 -10.09 14.79
N VAL A 282 3.85 -10.88 15.28
CA VAL A 282 5.29 -10.58 15.10
C VAL A 282 5.77 -10.77 13.65
N ASN A 283 5.22 -11.74 12.93
CA ASN A 283 5.55 -12.04 11.53
C ASN A 283 4.65 -11.35 10.50
N ILE A 284 3.78 -10.42 10.93
CA ILE A 284 2.87 -9.69 10.03
C ILE A 284 3.10 -8.21 10.24
N SER A 285 3.39 -7.51 9.14
CA SER A 285 3.62 -6.06 9.14
C SER A 285 2.31 -5.28 9.27
N GLY A 286 2.40 -3.97 9.49
CA GLY A 286 1.22 -3.10 9.63
C GLY A 286 0.31 -3.10 8.40
N ASP A 287 0.86 -3.33 7.20
CA ASP A 287 0.15 -3.44 5.92
C ASP A 287 -0.33 -4.87 5.59
N GLY A 288 -0.24 -5.77 6.58
CA GLY A 288 -0.73 -7.13 6.47
C GLY A 288 0.16 -8.08 5.66
N LYS A 289 1.37 -7.67 5.26
CA LYS A 289 2.31 -8.58 4.59
C LYS A 289 2.80 -9.64 5.57
N ILE A 290 2.75 -10.89 5.13
CA ILE A 290 3.15 -12.06 5.91
C ILE A 290 4.62 -12.37 5.60
N CYS A 291 5.49 -12.34 6.60
CA CYS A 291 6.84 -12.87 6.49
C CYS A 291 6.82 -14.35 6.87
N HIS A 292 6.72 -15.21 5.86
CA HIS A 292 6.83 -16.66 6.03
C HIS A 292 7.60 -17.25 4.86
N GLN A 293 8.48 -18.21 5.14
CA GLN A 293 9.36 -18.79 4.12
C GLN A 293 8.62 -19.46 2.96
N ILE A 294 7.39 -19.94 3.18
CA ILE A 294 6.54 -20.52 2.12
C ILE A 294 6.18 -19.52 1.02
N LEU A 295 6.15 -18.21 1.36
CA LEU A 295 5.91 -17.09 0.46
C LEU A 295 7.23 -16.46 -0.03
N GLY A 296 8.35 -17.16 0.12
CA GLY A 296 9.69 -16.66 -0.22
C GLY A 296 10.60 -17.82 -0.62
N ARG A 297 11.67 -18.04 0.16
CA ARG A 297 12.74 -19.00 -0.19
C ARG A 297 12.30 -20.46 -0.32
N CYS A 298 11.19 -20.86 0.33
CA CYS A 298 10.65 -22.22 0.26
C CYS A 298 9.51 -22.35 -0.76
N TRP A 299 9.24 -21.31 -1.55
CA TRP A 299 8.27 -21.38 -2.64
C TRP A 299 8.73 -22.35 -3.73
N SER A 300 7.80 -23.15 -4.23
CA SER A 300 7.97 -24.00 -5.40
C SER A 300 6.76 -23.84 -6.32
N MET A 301 6.95 -24.01 -7.62
CA MET A 301 5.83 -24.06 -8.56
C MET A 301 4.85 -25.20 -8.26
N GLN A 302 5.17 -26.15 -7.38
CA GLN A 302 4.27 -27.21 -6.95
C GLN A 302 3.51 -26.88 -5.64
N THR A 303 3.89 -25.81 -4.95
CA THR A 303 3.25 -25.39 -3.70
C THR A 303 1.80 -25.00 -3.97
N LYS A 304 0.86 -25.67 -3.27
CA LYS A 304 -0.58 -25.46 -3.38
C LYS A 304 -1.06 -24.32 -2.47
N MET A 305 -2.19 -23.72 -2.80
CA MET A 305 -2.82 -22.68 -1.97
C MET A 305 -3.26 -23.22 -0.61
N SER A 306 -3.74 -24.47 -0.53
CA SER A 306 -4.10 -25.11 0.74
C SER A 306 -2.92 -25.12 1.72
N VAL A 307 -1.73 -25.50 1.22
CA VAL A 307 -0.48 -25.54 2.01
C VAL A 307 -0.09 -24.13 2.47
N ILE A 308 -0.26 -23.11 1.61
CA ILE A 308 -0.01 -21.71 2.01
C ILE A 308 -0.89 -21.32 3.20
N PHE A 309 -2.21 -21.55 3.11
CA PHE A 309 -3.13 -21.16 4.17
C PHE A 309 -2.95 -21.97 5.45
N GLU A 310 -2.66 -23.27 5.35
CA GLU A 310 -2.27 -24.11 6.50
C GLU A 310 -1.05 -23.54 7.22
N ASN A 311 -0.01 -23.13 6.47
CA ASN A 311 1.17 -22.50 7.06
C ASN A 311 0.87 -21.14 7.70
N ILE A 312 -0.07 -20.37 7.15
CA ILE A 312 -0.51 -19.10 7.76
C ILE A 312 -1.26 -19.38 9.07
N LEU A 313 -2.15 -20.37 9.11
CA LEU A 313 -2.84 -20.79 10.33
C LEU A 313 -1.84 -21.27 11.40
N ASP A 314 -0.87 -22.09 11.01
CA ASP A 314 0.19 -22.55 11.92
C ASP A 314 1.05 -21.40 12.42
N LEU A 315 1.33 -20.40 11.59
CA LEU A 315 2.07 -19.21 11.99
C LEU A 315 1.32 -18.40 13.07
N LEU A 316 -0.01 -18.29 12.98
CA LEU A 316 -0.83 -17.64 14.01
C LEU A 316 -0.83 -18.41 15.33
N LYS A 317 -0.81 -19.75 15.27
CA LYS A 317 -0.70 -20.63 16.45
C LYS A 317 0.68 -20.57 17.07
N LYS A 318 1.72 -20.55 16.24
CA LYS A 318 3.14 -20.63 16.63
C LYS A 318 3.93 -19.52 15.93
N PRO A 319 3.93 -18.31 16.49
CA PRO A 319 4.68 -17.20 15.94
C PRO A 319 6.18 -17.53 15.88
N ASN A 320 6.84 -17.14 14.80
CA ASN A 320 8.27 -17.31 14.62
C ASN A 320 9.02 -16.05 15.05
N PHE A 321 9.61 -16.07 16.25
CA PHE A 321 10.30 -14.90 16.79
C PHE A 321 11.69 -14.65 16.17
N ASP A 322 12.29 -15.64 15.51
CA ASP A 322 13.60 -15.49 14.85
C ASP A 322 13.46 -14.68 13.55
N ASP A 323 12.33 -14.81 12.85
CA ASP A 323 11.99 -14.06 11.63
C ASP A 323 10.92 -12.97 11.89
N ALA A 324 10.91 -12.38 13.09
CA ALA A 324 9.96 -11.33 13.44
C ALA A 324 10.19 -10.06 12.60
N ILE A 325 9.12 -9.53 12.00
CA ILE A 325 9.14 -8.23 11.31
C ILE A 325 9.13 -7.10 12.34
N SER A 326 8.39 -7.29 13.43
CA SER A 326 8.27 -6.28 14.48
C SER A 326 9.16 -6.64 15.66
N TYR A 327 10.28 -5.93 15.79
CA TYR A 327 11.21 -6.07 16.90
C TYR A 327 10.54 -5.77 18.24
N GLU A 328 9.71 -4.72 18.30
CA GLU A 328 8.97 -4.32 19.50
C GLU A 328 8.06 -5.45 20.01
N LYS A 329 7.22 -6.02 19.14
CA LYS A 329 6.33 -7.12 19.51
C LYS A 329 7.09 -8.38 19.94
N ALA A 330 8.21 -8.68 19.27
CA ALA A 330 9.07 -9.80 19.64
C ALA A 330 9.76 -9.59 20.99
N HIS A 331 10.21 -8.36 21.27
CA HIS A 331 10.77 -7.97 22.56
C HIS A 331 9.73 -8.05 23.68
N LEU A 332 8.53 -7.51 23.46
CA LEU A 332 7.42 -7.61 24.41
C LEU A 332 7.08 -9.06 24.71
N TYR A 333 7.03 -9.93 23.70
CA TYR A 333 6.80 -11.36 23.93
C TYR A 333 7.89 -11.99 24.79
N LYS A 334 9.15 -11.63 24.58
CA LYS A 334 10.29 -12.17 25.35
C LYS A 334 10.27 -11.72 26.81
N GLU A 335 9.93 -10.45 27.06
CA GLU A 335 9.87 -9.91 28.43
C GLU A 335 8.61 -10.34 29.17
N SER A 336 7.45 -10.27 28.49
CA SER A 336 6.15 -10.50 29.10
C SER A 336 5.18 -11.14 28.10
N PRO A 337 5.23 -12.48 27.93
CA PRO A 337 4.37 -13.22 27.00
C PRO A 337 2.87 -12.99 27.22
N ASN A 338 2.47 -12.76 28.48
CA ASN A 338 1.07 -12.50 28.83
C ASN A 338 0.60 -11.13 28.36
N ASP A 339 1.46 -10.12 28.38
CA ASP A 339 1.13 -8.79 27.89
C ASP A 339 1.01 -8.80 26.37
N TYR A 340 1.92 -9.47 25.66
CA TYR A 340 1.77 -9.70 24.22
C TYR A 340 0.44 -10.39 23.89
N LYS A 341 0.08 -11.45 24.61
CA LYS A 341 -1.19 -12.16 24.40
C LYS A 341 -2.41 -11.28 24.66
N ARG A 342 -2.35 -10.41 25.67
CA ARG A 342 -3.40 -9.44 26.00
C ARG A 342 -3.54 -8.40 24.88
N GLU A 343 -2.44 -7.79 24.45
CA GLU A 343 -2.45 -6.81 23.35
C GLU A 343 -2.96 -7.42 22.05
N ALA A 344 -2.52 -8.63 21.71
CA ALA A 344 -3.01 -9.34 20.54
C ALA A 344 -4.53 -9.59 20.61
N LYS A 345 -5.05 -9.94 21.78
CA LYS A 345 -6.49 -10.15 22.01
C LYS A 345 -7.28 -8.85 21.93
N ASP A 346 -6.80 -7.79 22.56
CA ASP A 346 -7.45 -6.47 22.55
C ASP A 346 -7.48 -5.88 21.13
N HIS A 347 -6.38 -6.02 20.39
CA HIS A 347 -6.31 -5.65 18.98
C HIS A 347 -7.31 -6.47 18.14
N SER A 348 -7.39 -7.78 18.37
CA SER A 348 -8.32 -8.66 17.67
C SER A 348 -9.79 -8.29 17.96
N ASN A 349 -10.10 -7.87 19.18
CA ASN A 349 -11.42 -7.38 19.55
C ASN A 349 -11.79 -6.05 18.87
N LYS A 350 -10.79 -5.21 18.60
CA LYS A 350 -11.00 -3.92 17.95
C LYS A 350 -11.23 -4.04 16.44
N TYR A 351 -10.46 -4.89 15.75
CA TYR A 351 -10.42 -4.88 14.28
C TYR A 351 -11.05 -6.09 13.60
N ALA A 352 -11.03 -7.27 14.22
CA ALA A 352 -11.60 -8.48 13.64
C ALA A 352 -13.05 -8.68 14.07
N LYS A 353 -13.82 -9.40 13.25
CA LYS A 353 -15.25 -9.66 13.52
C LYS A 353 -15.45 -11.00 14.21
N ASN A 354 -16.50 -11.09 15.00
CA ASN A 354 -16.91 -12.30 15.72
C ASN A 354 -17.85 -13.17 14.89
N ASP A 355 -18.45 -12.61 13.84
CA ASP A 355 -19.45 -13.29 13.04
C ASP A 355 -19.16 -13.14 11.55
N LEU A 356 -19.34 -14.26 10.85
CA LEU A 356 -19.09 -14.37 9.42
C LEU A 356 -20.02 -13.47 8.59
N LYS A 357 -21.27 -13.29 9.03
CA LYS A 357 -22.28 -12.54 8.30
C LYS A 357 -21.92 -11.05 8.20
N THR A 358 -21.63 -10.41 9.32
CA THR A 358 -21.19 -9.00 9.36
C THR A 358 -19.92 -8.79 8.55
N LEU A 359 -19.00 -9.76 8.57
CA LEU A 359 -17.79 -9.69 7.75
C LEU A 359 -18.12 -9.79 6.25
N LYS A 360 -19.00 -10.73 5.85
CA LYS A 360 -19.43 -10.85 4.45
C LYS A 360 -20.11 -9.58 3.94
N ASP A 361 -20.98 -8.99 4.76
CA ASP A 361 -21.68 -7.75 4.44
C ASP A 361 -20.72 -6.56 4.30
N GLU A 362 -19.76 -6.40 5.22
CA GLU A 362 -18.78 -5.30 5.19
C GLU A 362 -17.85 -5.37 3.97
N TYR A 363 -17.50 -6.58 3.52
CA TYR A 363 -16.54 -6.80 2.44
C TYR A 363 -17.20 -7.14 1.09
N HIS A 364 -18.53 -7.08 1.01
CA HIS A 364 -19.35 -7.47 -0.15
C HIS A 364 -18.92 -8.84 -0.69
N LEU A 365 -18.91 -9.83 0.21
CA LEU A 365 -18.61 -11.22 -0.10
C LEU A 365 -19.94 -11.94 -0.28
N GLU A 366 -20.44 -11.96 -1.50
CA GLU A 366 -21.64 -12.72 -1.86
C GLU A 366 -21.27 -14.21 -1.98
N ASP A 367 -22.11 -15.07 -1.41
CA ASP A 367 -22.12 -16.48 -1.77
C ASP A 367 -22.86 -16.55 -3.11
N ASP A 368 -22.15 -16.92 -4.19
CA ASP A 368 -22.81 -17.35 -5.43
C ASP A 368 -23.47 -18.72 -5.15
N ASP A 369 -24.53 -18.74 -4.33
CA ASP A 369 -25.48 -19.85 -4.21
C ASP A 369 -26.35 -19.91 -5.48
N ASN A 370 -25.72 -19.93 -6.65
CA ASN A 370 -26.33 -20.51 -7.83
C ASN A 370 -26.08 -22.02 -7.73
N GLN A 371 -27.07 -22.68 -7.15
CA GLN A 371 -27.36 -24.10 -7.28
C GLN A 371 -26.73 -24.68 -8.55
N ILE A 372 -25.74 -25.56 -8.38
CA ILE A 372 -25.57 -26.66 -9.31
C ILE A 372 -26.83 -27.49 -9.12
N ASP A 373 -27.83 -27.23 -9.96
CA ASP A 373 -29.02 -28.08 -10.08
C ASP A 373 -28.55 -29.43 -10.61
N GLU A 374 -28.17 -30.32 -9.70
CA GLU A 374 -28.14 -31.76 -9.96
C GLU A 374 -29.58 -32.25 -9.98
N SER A 375 -30.20 -32.14 -11.15
CA SER A 375 -31.37 -32.93 -11.51
C SER A 375 -31.09 -33.66 -12.84
N PRO A 376 -31.53 -34.93 -13.00
CA PRO A 376 -30.87 -35.93 -13.85
C PRO A 376 -30.95 -35.71 -15.36
#